data_AF-A0A2A5XF24-F1
#
_entry.id   AF-A0A2A5XF24-F1
#
_cell.length_a   1.000
_cell.length_b   1.000
_cell.length_c   1.000
_cell.angle_alpha   90.00
_cell.angle_beta   90.00
_cell.angle_gamma   90.00
#
_symmetry.space_group_name_H-M   'P 1'
#
loop_
_entity.id
_entity.type
_entity.pdbx_description
1 polymer ?
#
loop_
_entity_poly.entity_id
_entity_poly.type
_entity_poly.pdbx_seq_one_letter_code
_entity_poly.pdbx_strand_id
1 'polypeptide(L)' 'MKESGNNPLGIENKLYTIEEFGSTLRNKFGADSFISNVMLAELFLSKYPIYSCNIKKSKNHISQKNCGCC' A
#
# COMPACT_ATOMS: atom_id res chain seq x y z
N MET A 1 2.94 -21.24 -11.35
CA MET A 1 2.19 -20.02 -11.00
C MET A 1 2.98 -18.85 -11.55
N LYS A 2 2.45 -18.11 -12.54
CA LYS A 2 3.11 -16.90 -13.03
C LYS A 2 2.99 -15.85 -11.94
N GLU A 3 4.12 -15.43 -11.40
CA GLU A 3 4.24 -14.22 -10.60
C GLU A 3 3.73 -13.07 -11.48
N SER A 4 2.48 -12.65 -11.24
CA SER A 4 1.84 -11.58 -12.00
C SER A 4 2.73 -10.35 -11.87
N GLY A 5 3.23 -9.81 -12.99
CA GLY A 5 4.27 -8.77 -13.07
C GLY A 5 3.97 -7.41 -12.43
N ASN A 6 3.01 -7.34 -11.50
CA ASN A 6 2.54 -6.13 -10.83
C ASN A 6 3.00 -6.02 -9.36
N ASN A 7 3.99 -6.82 -8.95
CA ASN A 7 4.55 -6.77 -7.59
C ASN A 7 6.08 -6.60 -7.59
N PRO A 8 6.59 -5.47 -8.11
CA PRO A 8 8.04 -5.24 -8.25
C PRO A 8 8.79 -5.29 -6.91
N LEU A 9 8.10 -5.21 -5.77
CA LEU A 9 8.69 -5.14 -4.44
C LEU A 9 8.38 -6.39 -3.61
N GLY A 10 7.79 -7.43 -4.21
CA GLY A 10 7.48 -8.70 -3.55
C GLY A 10 6.61 -8.56 -2.29
N ILE A 11 5.77 -7.52 -2.21
CA ILE A 11 4.84 -7.32 -1.08
C ILE A 11 3.70 -8.33 -1.26
N GLU A 12 3.28 -8.99 -0.18
CA GLU A 12 2.22 -10.00 -0.25
C GLU A 12 0.95 -9.42 -0.89
N ASN A 13 0.35 -10.17 -1.83
CA ASN A 13 -0.83 -9.72 -2.55
C ASN A 13 -2.10 -9.98 -1.73
N LYS A 14 -2.33 -9.13 -0.72
CA LYS A 14 -3.56 -9.12 0.09
C LYS A 14 -4.08 -7.70 0.28
N LEU A 15 -5.23 -7.57 0.93
CA LEU A 15 -5.81 -6.28 1.33
C LEU A 15 -5.30 -5.86 2.71
N TYR A 16 -4.70 -4.69 2.79
CA TYR A 16 -4.15 -4.09 4.00
C TYR A 16 -4.98 -2.88 4.42
N THR A 17 -5.09 -2.61 5.72
CA THR A 17 -5.31 -1.24 6.17
C THR A 17 -4.06 -0.40 5.91
N ILE A 18 -4.19 0.92 5.88
CA ILE A 18 -3.04 1.81 5.67
C ILE A 18 -1.95 1.62 6.74
N GLU A 19 -2.35 1.35 7.99
CA GLU A 19 -1.43 1.09 9.09
C GLU A 19 -0.72 -0.27 8.97
N GLU A 20 -1.46 -1.33 8.60
CA GLU A 20 -0.88 -2.66 8.33
C GLU A 20 0.11 -2.62 7.16
N PHE A 21 -0.22 -1.86 6.12
CA PHE A 21 0.67 -1.67 4.98
C PHE A 21 1.97 -0.97 5.41
N GLY A 22 1.86 0.12 6.18
CA GLY A 22 3.02 0.82 6.74
C GLY A 22 3.90 -0.06 7.62
N SER A 23 3.30 -0.85 8.51
CA SER A 23 4.03 -1.83 9.32
C SER A 23 4.77 -2.86 8.46
N THR A 24 4.11 -3.37 7.41
CA THR A 24 4.71 -4.30 6.44
C THR A 24 5.92 -3.68 5.74
N LEU A 25 5.80 -2.42 5.30
CA LEU A 25 6.90 -1.69 4.67
C LEU A 25 8.08 -1.50 5.62
N ARG A 26 7.82 -1.07 6.86
CA ARG A 26 8.86 -0.89 7.87
C ARG A 26 9.59 -2.20 8.16
N ASN A 27 8.85 -3.29 8.34
CA ASN A 27 9.47 -4.59 8.62
C ASN A 27 10.31 -5.11 7.43
N LYS A 28 9.93 -4.75 6.20
CA LYS A 28 10.59 -5.24 4.99
C LYS A 28 11.78 -4.37 4.54
N PHE A 29 11.64 -3.05 4.60
CA PHE A 29 12.60 -2.10 4.05
C PHE A 29 13.30 -1.24 5.11
N GLY A 30 12.84 -1.32 6.37
CA GLY A 30 13.20 -0.35 7.39
C GLY A 30 12.50 0.99 7.18
N ALA A 31 12.39 1.76 8.25
CA ALA A 31 12.01 3.17 8.22
C ALA A 31 12.41 3.80 9.54
N ASP A 32 12.69 5.09 9.52
CA ASP A 32 12.93 5.88 10.72
C ASP A 32 11.75 5.73 11.72
N SER A 33 12.04 5.61 13.02
CA SER A 33 11.03 5.38 14.06
C SER A 33 10.13 6.58 14.33
N PHE A 34 10.55 7.80 13.97
CA PHE A 34 9.75 9.02 14.06
C PHE A 34 8.64 9.08 13.01
N ILE A 35 8.76 8.32 11.91
CA ILE A 35 7.72 8.26 10.87
C ILE A 35 6.62 7.30 11.32
N SER A 36 5.35 7.71 11.29
CA SER A 36 4.25 6.79 11.62
C SER A 36 4.06 5.76 10.50
N ASN A 37 3.49 4.58 10.81
CA ASN A 37 3.17 3.58 9.79
C ASN A 37 2.25 4.17 8.70
N VAL A 38 1.29 5.00 9.09
CA VAL A 38 0.39 5.68 8.15
C VAL A 38 1.18 6.60 7.21
N MET A 39 2.06 7.44 7.74
CA MET A 39 2.85 8.37 6.94
C MET A 39 3.80 7.63 5.99
N LEU A 40 4.43 6.56 6.47
CA LEU A 40 5.29 5.70 5.65
C LEU A 40 4.49 5.08 4.49
N ALA A 41 3.30 4.57 4.77
CA ALA A 41 2.40 4.00 3.76
C ALA A 41 1.98 5.03 2.71
N GLU A 42 1.57 6.23 3.12
CA GLU A 42 1.16 7.30 2.21
C GLU A 42 2.32 7.76 1.31
N LEU A 43 3.51 7.99 1.88
CA LEU A 43 4.72 8.30 1.12
C LEU A 43 5.04 7.21 0.10
N PHE A 44 4.95 5.95 0.52
CA PHE A 44 5.23 4.82 -0.35
C PHE A 44 4.22 4.69 -1.49
N LEU A 45 2.93 4.88 -1.21
CA LEU A 45 1.87 4.85 -2.22
C LEU A 45 1.99 6.01 -3.21
N SER A 46 2.50 7.17 -2.79
CA SER A 46 2.79 8.28 -3.71
C SER A 46 3.86 7.92 -4.75
N LYS A 47 4.83 7.07 -4.36
CA LYS A 47 5.94 6.62 -5.22
C LYS A 47 5.58 5.36 -6.01
N TYR A 48 4.77 4.47 -5.42
CA TYR A 48 4.35 3.20 -6.00
C TYR A 48 2.82 3.09 -5.97
N PRO A 49 2.11 3.85 -6.82
CA PRO A 49 0.65 3.90 -6.82
C PRO A 49 0.00 2.55 -7.14
N ILE A 50 0.74 1.61 -7.74
CA ILE A 50 0.28 0.24 -8.05
C ILE A 50 -0.22 -0.52 -6.80
N TYR A 51 0.34 -0.25 -5.62
CA TYR A 51 -0.10 -0.90 -4.37
C TYR A 51 -1.36 -0.27 -3.76
N SER A 52 -1.89 0.82 -4.33
CA SER A 52 -3.13 1.44 -3.84
C SER A 52 -4.34 0.49 -3.92
N CYS A 53 -4.37 -0.39 -4.93
CA CYS A 53 -5.43 -1.40 -5.07
C CYS A 53 -5.36 -2.48 -3.96
N ASN A 54 -4.23 -2.57 -3.22
CA ASN A 54 -4.07 -3.43 -2.05
C ASN A 54 -4.53 -2.77 -0.74
N ILE A 55 -5.00 -1.52 -0.74
CA ILE A 55 -5.41 -0.81 0.47
C ILE A 55 -6.94 -0.87 0.64
N LYS A 56 -7.39 -1.35 1.81
CA LYS A 56 -8.79 -1.35 2.24
C LYS A 56 -9.30 0.09 2.26
N LYS A 57 -10.25 0.41 1.39
CA LYS A 57 -10.97 1.69 1.45
C LYS A 57 -11.89 1.71 2.66
N SER A 58 -11.96 2.82 3.38
CA SER A 58 -12.94 2.98 4.46
C SER A 58 -14.36 2.99 3.86
N LYS A 59 -15.34 2.43 4.58
CA LYS A 59 -16.75 2.42 4.15
C LYS A 59 -17.34 3.82 3.93
N ASN A 60 -16.72 4.86 4.52
CA ASN A 60 -17.12 6.26 4.40
C ASN A 60 -16.37 7.00 3.29
N HIS A 61 -15.46 6.34 2.58
CA HIS A 61 -14.80 6.95 1.43
C HIS A 61 -15.80 6.99 0.28
N ILE A 62 -16.42 8.16 0.08
CA ILE A 62 -17.18 8.46 -1.13
C ILE A 62 -16.31 8.02 -2.30
N SER A 63 -16.78 7.01 -3.03
CA SER A 63 -16.13 6.51 -4.23
C SER A 63 -16.13 7.63 -5.27
N GLN A 64 -15.15 8.54 -5.19
CA GLN A 64 -14.75 9.30 -6.35
C GLN A 64 -14.31 8.27 -7.38
N LYS A 65 -15.14 8.15 -8.43
CA LYS A 65 -14.95 7.29 -9.58
C LYS A 65 -13.51 7.46 -10.09
N ASN A 66 -12.71 6.43 -9.86
CA ASN A 66 -11.40 6.08 -10.43
C ASN A 66 -10.45 5.61 -9.33
N CYS A 67 -10.60 4.35 -8.91
CA CYS A 67 -9.36 3.57 -8.91
C CYS A 67 -9.00 3.44 -10.40
N GLY A 68 -8.07 4.28 -10.87
CA GLY A 68 -7.32 3.98 -12.09
C GLY A 68 -6.42 2.78 -11.82
N CYS A 69 -7.03 1.63 -11.54
CA CYS A 69 -6.37 0.34 -11.66
C CYS A 69 -6.35 0.11 -13.19
N CYS A 70 -5.31 0.63 -13.85
CA CYS A 70 -4.88 0.13 -15.16
C CYS A 70 -4.14 -1.19 -14.94
#